data_AF-A0A8S0QZV2-F1
#
_entry.id   AF-A0A8S0QZV2-F1
#
_cell.length_a   1.000
_cell.length_b   1.000
_cell.length_c   1.000
_cell.angle_alpha   90.00
_cell.angle_beta   90.00
_cell.angle_gamma   90.00
#
_symmetry.space_group_name_H-M   'P 1'
#
loop_
_entity.id
_entity.type
_entity.pdbx_description
1 polymer ?
#
loop_
_entity_poly.entity_id
_entity_poly.type
_entity_poly.pdbx_seq_one_letter_code
_entity_poly.pdbx_strand_id
1 'polypeptide(L)'
;MQWHPRDSLSSAISSAIYSCDGLVIFTGFCDGAVGIFNADNLSLRCRIAPSAYISSPISSSNGNTFPVVIAAHPSDPNQFAIGMSDGAVHVMEPSDAEMKWGGSTSQDNGVLPSIASSSALNSQPSETPSR
;
A
#
# COMPACT_ATOMS: atom_id res chain seq x y z
N MET A 1 28.42 15.25 19.30
CA MET A 1 27.38 14.85 18.34
C MET A 1 26.18 14.37 19.15
N GLN A 2 25.09 15.13 19.16
CA GLN A 2 23.86 14.74 19.88
C GLN A 2 22.81 14.31 18.85
N TRP A 3 22.33 13.08 18.98
CA TRP A 3 21.29 12.55 18.11
C TRP A 3 19.92 13.14 18.50
N HIS A 4 19.10 13.44 17.49
CA HIS A 4 17.72 13.89 17.64
C HIS A 4 16.84 13.15 16.63
N PRO A 5 15.64 12.68 17.02
CA PRO A 5 14.67 12.14 16.08
C PRO A 5 14.30 13.21 15.04
N ARG A 6 14.29 12.85 13.75
CA ARG A 6 13.99 13.78 12.65
C ARG A 6 12.50 14.09 12.55
N ASP A 7 11.66 13.07 12.70
CA ASP A 7 10.20 13.17 12.54
C ASP A 7 9.50 12.25 13.56
N SER A 8 8.40 12.72 14.14
CA SER A 8 7.52 11.88 14.97
C SER A 8 6.59 11.07 14.07
N LEU A 9 6.73 9.75 14.09
CA LEU A 9 5.75 8.85 13.46
C LEU A 9 4.36 9.09 14.04
N SER A 10 3.32 8.86 13.23
CA SER A 10 1.92 9.03 13.65
C SER A 10 1.53 8.15 14.85
N SER A 11 2.30 7.10 15.15
CA SER A 11 2.13 6.20 16.28
C SER A 11 3.45 5.54 16.64
N ALA A 12 3.61 5.11 17.90
CA ALA A 12 4.78 4.38 18.37
C ALA A 12 4.82 2.96 17.78
N ILE A 13 6.04 2.43 17.61
CA ILE A 13 6.26 1.04 17.22
C ILE A 13 5.96 0.14 18.42
N SER A 14 5.15 -0.90 18.22
CA SER A 14 4.84 -1.92 19.22
C SER A 14 5.71 -3.17 19.08
N SER A 15 6.03 -3.56 17.86
CA SER A 15 6.89 -4.71 17.54
C SER A 15 7.51 -4.53 16.16
N ALA A 16 8.70 -5.09 15.93
CA ALA A 16 9.31 -5.14 14.61
C ALA A 16 10.19 -6.39 14.45
N ILE A 17 10.24 -6.96 13.24
CA ILE A 17 11.06 -8.14 12.94
C ILE A 17 11.51 -8.13 11.47
N TYR A 18 12.72 -8.64 11.21
CA TYR A 18 13.21 -8.87 9.86
C TYR A 18 12.52 -10.07 9.19
N SER A 19 12.40 -10.04 7.87
CA SER A 19 12.12 -11.24 7.06
C SER A 19 13.26 -12.24 7.13
N CYS A 20 13.01 -13.49 6.73
CA CYS A 20 14.02 -14.56 6.75
C CYS A 20 15.21 -14.31 5.80
N ASP A 21 15.03 -13.51 4.74
CA ASP A 21 16.10 -13.10 3.82
C ASP A 21 16.78 -11.78 4.24
N GLY A 22 16.28 -11.12 5.30
CA GLY A 22 16.79 -9.85 5.79
C GLY A 22 16.54 -8.64 4.88
N LEU A 23 15.72 -8.77 3.83
CA LEU A 23 15.48 -7.69 2.87
C LEU A 23 14.37 -6.72 3.29
N VAL A 24 13.45 -7.14 4.17
CA VAL A 24 12.38 -6.29 4.69
C VAL A 24 12.26 -6.35 6.20
N ILE A 25 11.63 -5.33 6.77
CA ILE A 25 11.27 -5.24 8.18
C ILE A 25 9.74 -5.11 8.27
N PHE A 26 9.11 -6.03 8.97
CA PHE A 26 7.71 -5.95 9.35
C PHE A 26 7.59 -5.23 10.68
N THR A 27 6.75 -4.20 10.74
CA THR A 27 6.61 -3.32 11.90
C THR A 27 5.14 -3.17 12.27
N GLY A 28 4.80 -3.38 13.54
CA GLY A 28 3.49 -3.12 14.12
C GLY A 28 3.49 -1.77 14.83
N PHE A 29 2.37 -1.07 14.77
CA PHE A 29 2.17 0.23 15.40
C PHE A 29 1.03 0.19 16.43
N CYS A 30 1.11 1.01 17.47
CA CYS A 30 0.07 1.10 18.51
C CYS A 30 -1.27 1.64 18.00
N ASP A 31 -1.32 2.19 16.78
CA ASP A 31 -2.58 2.59 16.12
C ASP A 31 -3.26 1.42 15.38
N GLY A 32 -2.65 0.23 15.40
CA GLY A 32 -3.13 -0.95 14.70
C GLY A 32 -2.72 -1.01 13.24
N ALA A 33 -1.82 -0.15 12.75
CA ALA A 33 -1.24 -0.32 11.42
C ALA A 33 -0.09 -1.35 11.42
N VAL A 34 0.17 -1.93 10.25
CA VAL A 34 1.40 -2.70 9.98
C VAL A 34 2.16 -2.01 8.85
N GLY A 35 3.43 -1.71 9.06
CA GLY A 35 4.33 -1.16 8.04
C GLY A 35 5.32 -2.21 7.57
N ILE A 36 5.65 -2.16 6.29
CA ILE A 36 6.68 -2.98 5.68
C ILE A 36 7.73 -2.04 5.12
N PHE A 37 8.96 -2.17 5.60
CA PHE A 37 10.07 -1.30 5.26
C PHE A 37 11.15 -2.07 4.51
N ASN A 38 11.81 -1.44 3.55
CA ASN A 38 13.06 -1.96 3.02
C ASN A 38 14.13 -1.93 4.14
N ALA A 39 14.88 -3.02 4.30
CA ALA A 39 15.91 -3.12 5.32
C ALA A 39 17.13 -2.21 5.06
N ASP A 40 17.43 -1.93 3.80
CA ASP A 40 18.64 -1.20 3.37
C ASP A 40 18.61 0.29 3.75
N ASN A 41 17.44 0.92 3.64
CA ASN A 41 17.26 2.36 3.77
C ASN A 41 16.06 2.75 4.65
N LEU A 42 15.36 1.78 5.24
CA LEU A 42 14.15 1.99 6.06
C LEU A 42 13.05 2.77 5.33
N SER A 43 13.02 2.74 4.00
CA SER A 43 11.92 3.32 3.22
C SER A 43 10.69 2.44 3.33
N LEU A 44 9.54 3.07 3.53
CA LEU A 44 8.25 2.38 3.59
C LEU A 44 7.91 1.80 2.21
N ARG A 45 7.80 0.47 2.12
CA ARG A 45 7.24 -0.22 0.94
C ARG A 45 5.73 -0.11 0.90
N CYS A 46 5.08 -0.48 2.01
CA CYS A 46 3.63 -0.40 2.13
C CYS A 46 3.21 -0.26 3.59
N ARG A 47 1.99 0.25 3.79
CA ARG A 47 1.33 0.34 5.10
C ARG A 47 -0.03 -0.29 5.01
N ILE A 48 -0.24 -1.34 5.79
CA ILE A 48 -1.50 -2.06 5.91
C ILE A 48 -2.33 -1.38 7.00
N ALA A 49 -3.52 -0.93 6.63
CA ALA A 49 -4.46 -0.32 7.56
C ALA A 49 -5.10 -1.40 8.46
N PRO A 50 -5.40 -1.09 9.74
CA PRO A 50 -6.06 -2.04 10.64
C PRO A 50 -7.36 -2.62 10.06
N SER A 51 -8.12 -1.82 9.29
CA SER A 51 -9.36 -2.25 8.64
C SER A 51 -9.19 -3.38 7.61
N ALA A 52 -7.97 -3.66 7.16
CA ALA A 52 -7.69 -4.77 6.25
C ALA A 52 -7.78 -6.14 6.92
N TYR A 53 -7.66 -6.19 8.26
CA TYR A 53 -7.63 -7.46 9.01
C TYR A 53 -8.46 -7.45 10.30
N ILE A 54 -8.90 -6.28 10.76
CA ILE A 54 -9.85 -6.12 11.87
C ILE A 54 -11.25 -5.98 11.27
N SER A 55 -12.02 -7.07 11.23
CA SER A 55 -13.34 -7.09 10.58
C SER A 55 -14.48 -6.48 11.42
N SER A 56 -14.26 -6.11 12.70
CA SER A 56 -15.36 -5.77 13.61
C SER A 56 -15.21 -4.42 14.31
N PRO A 57 -16.25 -3.56 14.29
CA PRO A 57 -16.29 -2.34 15.09
C PRO A 57 -16.39 -2.62 16.60
N ILE A 58 -16.69 -3.85 17.02
CA ILE A 58 -16.86 -4.21 18.45
C ILE A 58 -15.51 -4.18 19.20
N SER A 59 -14.39 -4.39 18.50
CA SER A 59 -13.04 -4.33 19.08
C SER A 59 -12.65 -2.91 19.53
N SER A 60 -13.38 -1.87 19.07
CA SER A 60 -13.14 -0.46 19.45
C SER A 60 -13.68 -0.05 20.82
N SER A 61 -14.42 -0.92 21.51
CA SER A 61 -15.14 -0.55 22.74
C SER A 61 -14.26 -0.45 24.00
N ASN A 62 -13.03 -0.98 24.00
CA ASN A 62 -12.18 -1.03 25.20
C ASN A 62 -10.69 -0.66 25.00
N GLY A 63 -10.32 -0.06 23.87
CA GLY A 63 -8.94 0.37 23.58
C GLY A 63 -8.58 0.20 22.11
N ASN A 64 -7.47 0.79 21.68
CA ASN A 64 -6.93 0.49 20.36
C ASN A 64 -6.46 -0.97 20.34
N THR A 65 -6.94 -1.75 19.38
CA THR A 65 -6.42 -3.10 19.11
C THR A 65 -5.21 -2.98 18.20
N PHE A 66 -4.06 -3.50 18.63
CA PHE A 66 -2.79 -3.34 17.90
C PHE A 66 -1.94 -4.62 17.95
N PRO A 67 -1.00 -4.79 17.00
CA PRO A 67 -0.05 -5.90 17.03
C PRO A 67 0.86 -5.80 18.25
N VAL A 68 0.88 -6.82 19.10
CA VAL A 68 1.80 -6.91 20.24
C VAL A 68 3.06 -7.71 19.92
N VAL A 69 2.98 -8.63 18.95
CA VAL A 69 4.09 -9.46 18.49
C VAL A 69 3.99 -9.70 16.98
N ILE A 70 5.15 -9.87 16.33
CA ILE A 70 5.25 -10.27 14.92
C ILE A 70 6.21 -11.45 14.82
N ALA A 71 5.81 -12.48 14.07
CA ALA A 71 6.64 -13.63 13.75
C ALA A 71 6.79 -13.75 12.23
N ALA A 72 8.03 -13.64 11.73
CA ALA A 72 8.34 -13.86 10.33
C ALA A 72 8.31 -15.36 10.01
N HIS A 73 7.83 -15.74 8.82
CA HIS A 73 7.93 -17.10 8.34
C HIS A 73 9.41 -17.48 8.10
N PRO A 74 9.87 -18.66 8.52
CA PRO A 74 11.31 -19.00 8.50
C PRO A 74 11.86 -19.30 7.10
N SER A 75 11.02 -19.44 6.08
CA SER A 75 11.44 -19.84 4.72
C SER A 75 10.74 -19.07 3.59
N ASP A 76 9.83 -18.16 3.93
CA ASP A 76 9.08 -17.36 2.97
C ASP A 76 9.22 -15.90 3.40
N PRO A 77 9.96 -15.06 2.64
CA PRO A 77 10.24 -13.70 3.05
C PRO A 77 9.02 -12.79 3.03
N ASN A 78 7.93 -13.19 2.37
CA ASN A 78 6.71 -12.40 2.23
C ASN A 78 5.60 -12.85 3.17
N GLN A 79 5.83 -13.82 4.05
CA GLN A 79 4.82 -14.29 4.98
C GLN A 79 5.19 -13.99 6.44
N PHE A 80 4.24 -13.50 7.21
CA PHE A 80 4.39 -13.26 8.64
C PHE A 80 3.06 -13.39 9.38
N ALA A 81 3.13 -13.66 10.68
CA ALA A 81 1.97 -13.65 11.56
C ALA A 81 2.06 -12.48 12.54
N ILE A 82 0.93 -11.87 12.85
CA ILE A 82 0.79 -10.85 13.88
C ILE A 82 -0.11 -11.36 15.00
N GLY A 83 0.36 -11.23 16.24
CA GLY A 83 -0.46 -11.44 17.44
C GLY A 83 -0.99 -10.10 17.94
N MET A 84 -2.29 -10.02 18.16
CA MET A 84 -3.01 -8.79 18.51
C MET A 84 -3.26 -8.69 20.03
N SER A 85 -3.48 -7.46 20.52
CA SER A 85 -3.79 -7.18 21.93
C SER A 85 -5.11 -7.78 22.43
N ASP A 86 -6.03 -8.13 21.53
CA ASP A 86 -7.31 -8.80 21.83
C ASP A 86 -7.21 -10.33 21.78
N GLY A 87 -6.00 -10.87 21.59
CA GLY A 87 -5.73 -12.30 21.50
C GLY A 87 -5.93 -12.91 20.11
N ALA A 88 -6.37 -12.12 19.11
CA ALA A 88 -6.45 -12.59 17.74
C ALA A 88 -5.06 -12.78 17.12
N VAL A 89 -4.97 -13.68 16.13
CA VAL A 89 -3.77 -13.88 15.30
C VAL A 89 -4.17 -13.78 13.84
N HIS A 90 -3.41 -13.01 13.06
CA HIS A 90 -3.60 -12.89 11.63
C HIS A 90 -2.32 -13.29 10.89
N VAL A 91 -2.45 -14.12 9.86
CA VAL A 91 -1.37 -14.43 8.93
C VAL A 91 -1.48 -13.48 7.75
N MET A 92 -0.37 -12.83 7.42
CA MET A 92 -0.25 -11.81 6.39
C MET A 92 0.68 -12.35 5.30
N GLU A 93 0.24 -12.18 4.06
CA GLU A 93 1.04 -12.39 2.86
C GLU A 93 0.80 -11.18 1.95
N PRO A 94 1.53 -10.07 2.17
CA PRO A 94 1.47 -8.93 1.28
C PRO A 94 1.93 -9.40 -0.08
N SER A 95 1.08 -9.21 -1.09
CA SER A 95 1.48 -9.42 -2.48
C SER A 95 2.75 -8.62 -2.73
N ASP A 96 3.73 -9.22 -3.41
CA ASP A 96 4.94 -8.53 -3.85
C ASP A 96 4.46 -7.30 -4.62
N ALA A 97 4.55 -6.13 -3.97
CA ALA A 97 3.99 -4.90 -4.50
C ALA A 97 4.93 -4.49 -5.62
N GLU A 98 4.74 -5.12 -6.78
CA GLU A 98 5.45 -4.81 -8.00
C GLU A 98 5.33 -3.30 -8.21
N MET A 99 6.47 -2.66 -8.00
CA MET A 99 6.90 -1.31 -8.29
C MET A 99 6.06 -0.60 -9.37
N LYS A 100 4.84 -0.17 -9.04
CA LYS A 100 3.99 0.62 -9.94
C LYS A 100 2.97 1.49 -9.20
N TRP A 101 3.37 2.15 -8.12
CA TRP A 101 2.81 3.47 -7.85
C TRP A 101 3.52 4.43 -8.82
N GLY A 102 2.98 4.46 -10.04
CA GLY A 102 3.48 5.32 -11.11
C GLY A 102 3.68 6.73 -10.58
N GLY A 103 4.77 7.36 -10.97
CA GLY A 103 4.94 8.78 -10.75
C GLY A 103 3.71 9.49 -11.27
N SER A 104 2.93 10.09 -10.38
CA SER A 104 2.06 11.19 -10.77
C SER A 104 3.01 12.34 -11.10
N THR A 105 3.56 12.35 -12.32
CA THR A 105 3.90 13.63 -12.94
C THR A 105 2.58 14.38 -12.98
N SER A 106 2.47 15.42 -12.17
CA SER A 106 1.40 16.40 -12.23
C SER A 106 1.11 16.70 -13.70
N GLN A 107 -0.02 16.24 -14.24
CA GLN A 107 -0.52 16.78 -15.48
C GLN A 107 -0.92 18.21 -15.18
N ASP A 108 -0.01 19.11 -15.56
CA ASP A 108 -0.25 20.54 -15.70
C ASP A 108 -1.51 20.74 -16.57
N ASN A 109 -2.52 21.37 -15.99
CA ASN A 109 -3.67 21.87 -16.71
C ASN A 109 -3.20 23.01 -17.63
N GLY A 110 -2.91 22.68 -18.88
CA GLY A 110 -2.42 23.64 -19.87
C GLY A 110 -3.12 23.50 -21.22
N VAL A 111 -4.28 24.15 -21.35
CA VAL A 111 -4.83 24.81 -22.55
C VAL A 111 -4.71 24.07 -23.91
N LEU A 112 -5.84 23.56 -24.39
CA LEU A 112 -6.07 23.21 -25.80
C LEU A 112 -5.88 24.45 -26.71
N PRO A 113 -5.11 24.37 -27.81
CA PRO A 113 -5.23 25.31 -28.91
C PRO A 113 -6.20 24.76 -29.96
N SER A 114 -7.23 25.54 -30.26
CA SER A 114 -8.10 25.42 -31.42
C SER A 114 -7.30 25.45 -32.72
N ILE A 115 -7.44 24.45 -33.59
CA ILE A 115 -7.27 24.62 -35.04
C ILE A 115 -8.32 23.78 -35.76
N ALA A 116 -9.32 24.47 -36.32
CA ALA A 116 -10.13 23.94 -37.40
C ALA A 116 -9.31 23.95 -38.70
N SER A 117 -9.33 22.86 -39.47
CA SER A 117 -8.96 22.87 -40.88
C SER A 117 -9.61 21.70 -41.61
N SER A 118 -10.31 22.06 -42.68
CA SER A 118 -11.12 21.28 -43.60
C SER A 118 -10.33 20.73 -44.79
N SER A 119 -10.68 19.55 -45.28
CA SER A 119 -10.56 19.10 -46.69
C SER A 119 -11.21 17.71 -46.82
N ALA A 120 -12.40 17.54 -47.43
CA ALA A 120 -12.76 17.55 -48.86
C ALA A 120 -12.53 16.20 -49.59
N LEU A 121 -13.65 15.64 -50.08
CA LEU A 121 -13.90 14.69 -51.18
C LEU A 121 -13.06 13.38 -51.29
N ASN A 122 -13.72 12.21 -51.34
CA ASN A 122 -14.06 11.55 -52.63
C ASN A 122 -14.97 10.30 -52.50
N SER A 123 -16.08 10.34 -53.24
CA SER A 123 -16.80 9.29 -54.01
C SER A 123 -17.40 7.99 -53.40
N GLN A 124 -18.74 7.90 -53.53
CA GLN A 124 -19.68 6.74 -53.63
C GLN A 124 -19.39 5.81 -54.86
N PRO A 125 -20.19 4.75 -55.21
CA PRO A 125 -21.49 4.23 -54.71
C PRO A 125 -21.48 2.70 -54.37
N SER A 126 -22.52 2.02 -53.85
CA SER A 126 -23.71 1.53 -54.60
C SER A 126 -24.74 0.80 -53.71
N GLU A 127 -26.01 1.10 -53.99
CA GLU A 127 -27.21 0.25 -54.14
C GLU A 127 -27.83 -0.57 -52.98
N THR A 128 -29.11 -0.26 -52.74
CA THR A 128 -30.14 -1.02 -52.00
C THR A 128 -31.00 -1.86 -52.95
N PRO A 129 -31.66 -2.92 -52.47
CA PRO A 129 -32.97 -3.30 -53.00
C PRO A 129 -34.08 -3.34 -51.94
N SER A 130 -35.26 -3.03 -52.42
CA SER A 130 -36.54 -2.81 -51.75
C SER A 130 -37.23 -4.10 -51.28
N ARG A 131 -38.08 -3.98 -50.25
CA ARG A 131 -39.41 -4.59 -50.22
C ARG A 131 -40.36 -3.80 -49.33
#